data_AF-A0AAJ4JMX1-F1
#
_entry.id   AF-A0AAJ4JMX1-F1
#
_cell.length_a   1.000
_cell.length_b   1.000
_cell.length_c   1.000
_cell.angle_alpha   90.00
_cell.angle_beta   90.00
_cell.angle_gamma   90.00
#
_symmetry.space_group_name_H-M   'P 1'
#
loop_
_entity.id
_entity.type
_entity.pdbx_description
1 polymer ?
#
loop_
_entity_poly.entity_id
_entity_poly.type
_entity_poly.pdbx_seq_one_letter_code
_entity_poly.pdbx_strand_id
1 'polypeptide(L)' 'MKTIVFCHRTGVGEHDIDEEEFEFEDDATEEEINKEFADWAWERVMDDFTWYEKRVEG' A
#
# COMPACT_ATOMS: atom_id res chain seq x y z
N MET A 1 -4.57 14.91 -5.85
CA MET A 1 -5.07 13.59 -5.38
C MET A 1 -4.05 12.60 -5.86
N LYS A 2 -3.49 11.82 -4.93
CA LYS A 2 -2.45 10.84 -5.24
C LYS A 2 -2.96 9.46 -4.88
N THR A 3 -2.63 8.50 -5.71
CA THR A 3 -2.99 7.10 -5.48
C THR A 3 -1.78 6.41 -4.89
N ILE A 4 -1.95 5.83 -3.71
CA ILE A 4 -0.95 5.00 -3.07
C ILE A 4 -1.38 3.55 -3.21
N VAL A 5 -0.47 2.69 -3.64
CA VAL A 5 -0.72 1.26 -3.77
C VAL A 5 -0.07 0.57 -2.58
N PHE A 6 -0.87 -0.13 -1.80
CA PHE A 6 -0.41 -1.00 -0.73
C PHE A 6 -0.18 -2.37 -1.32
N CYS A 7 1.02 -2.89 -1.15
CA CYS A 7 1.47 -4.14 -1.73
C CYS A 7 1.88 -5.08 -0.59
N HIS A 8 1.24 -6.23 -0.52
CA HIS A 8 1.51 -7.26 0.47
C HIS A 8 1.91 -8.54 -0.25
N ARG A 9 3.14 -8.95 -0.03
CA ARG A 9 3.65 -10.19 -0.59
C ARG A 9 3.37 -11.32 0.39
N THR A 10 2.39 -12.15 0.04
CA THR A 10 1.96 -13.29 0.82
C THR A 10 2.77 -14.58 0.58
N GLY A 11 3.81 -14.54 -0.27
CA GLY A 11 4.58 -15.73 -0.55
C GLY A 11 5.72 -15.56 -1.55
N VAL A 12 6.36 -16.70 -1.85
CA VAL A 12 7.49 -16.78 -2.81
C VAL A 12 6.98 -16.87 -4.25
N GLY A 13 5.68 -17.15 -4.48
CA GLY A 13 5.06 -17.20 -5.79
C GLY A 13 4.66 -15.83 -6.34
N GLU A 14 4.71 -15.67 -7.66
CA GLU A 14 4.25 -14.45 -8.37
C GLU A 14 2.73 -14.19 -8.22
N HIS A 15 1.97 -15.19 -7.76
CA HIS A 15 0.52 -15.11 -7.53
C HIS A 15 0.15 -14.76 -6.07
N ASP A 16 1.13 -14.67 -5.18
CA ASP A 16 0.94 -14.37 -3.76
C ASP A 16 1.29 -12.90 -3.49
N ILE A 17 0.73 -11.99 -4.29
CA ILE A 17 0.88 -10.54 -4.11
C ILE A 17 -0.53 -9.94 -4.08
N ASP A 18 -0.86 -9.29 -2.96
CA ASP A 18 -2.10 -8.55 -2.76
C ASP A 18 -1.79 -7.06 -2.93
N GLU A 19 -2.37 -6.44 -3.96
CA GLU A 19 -2.21 -5.01 -4.23
C GLU A 19 -3.56 -4.31 -4.11
N GLU A 20 -3.61 -3.27 -3.29
CA GLU A 20 -4.83 -2.48 -3.05
C GLU A 20 -4.52 -1.00 -3.23
N GLU A 21 -5.35 -0.31 -4.02
CA GLU A 21 -5.16 1.11 -4.34
C GLU A 21 -5.97 1.97 -3.37
N PHE A 22 -5.30 2.91 -2.73
CA PHE A 22 -5.87 3.89 -1.82
C PHE A 22 -5.71 5.29 -2.38
N GLU A 23 -6.80 6.04 -2.41
CA GLU A 23 -6.81 7.43 -2.85
C GLU A 23 -6.60 8.36 -1.66
N PHE A 24 -5.50 9.11 -1.68
CA PHE A 24 -5.17 10.09 -0.67
C PHE A 24 -5.22 11.51 -1.22
N GLU A 25 -5.41 12.47 -0.32
CA GLU A 25 -5.22 13.88 -0.64
C GLU A 25 -3.77 14.14 -1.06
N ASP A 26 -3.55 15.15 -1.89
CA ASP A 26 -2.22 15.51 -2.37
C ASP A 26 -1.28 15.87 -1.21
N ASP A 27 -1.85 16.60 -0.24
CA ASP A 27 -1.20 17.05 1.00
C ASP A 27 -1.10 15.96 2.07
N ALA A 28 -1.65 14.76 1.82
CA ALA A 28 -1.62 13.67 2.80
C ALA A 28 -0.17 13.35 3.17
N THR A 29 0.10 13.34 4.46
CA THR A 29 1.45 13.10 4.97
C THR A 29 1.81 11.63 4.90
N GLU A 30 3.11 11.33 4.86
CA GLU A 30 3.58 9.94 5.00
C GLU A 30 3.10 9.31 6.32
N GLU A 31 2.86 10.09 7.37
CA GLU A 31 2.33 9.60 8.65
C GLU A 31 0.89 9.07 8.51
N GLU A 32 0.03 9.79 7.79
CA GLU A 32 -1.34 9.36 7.51
C GLU A 32 -1.36 8.09 6.66
N ILE A 33 -0.55 8.06 5.61
CA ILE A 33 -0.41 6.90 4.72
C ILE A 33 0.12 5.70 5.51
N ASN A 34 1.16 5.88 6.34
CA ASN A 34 1.71 4.80 7.16
C ASN A 34 0.72 4.29 8.21
N LYS A 35 -0.12 5.17 8.77
CA LYS A 35 -1.14 4.76 9.74
C LYS A 35 -2.19 3.86 9.08
N GLU A 36 -2.67 4.24 7.90
CA GLU A 36 -3.66 3.48 7.14
C GLU A 36 -3.05 2.17 6.61
N PHE A 37 -1.80 2.22 6.15
CA PHE A 37 -1.01 1.06 5.75
C PHE A 37 -0.77 0.09 6.91
N ALA A 38 -0.46 0.59 8.10
CA ALA A 38 -0.25 -0.25 9.28
C ALA A 38 -1.55 -0.95 9.72
N ASP A 39 -2.70 -0.28 9.63
CA ASP A 39 -4.01 -0.88 9.89
C ASP A 39 -4.33 -1.97 8.87
N TRP A 40 -4.13 -1.67 7.59
CA TRP A 40 -4.29 -2.60 6.48
C TRP A 40 -3.38 -3.84 6.57
N ALA A 41 -2.11 -3.63 6.96
CA ALA A 41 -1.13 -4.68 7.18
C ALA A 41 -1.44 -5.48 8.45
N TRP A 42 -1.98 -4.85 9.49
CA TRP A 42 -2.34 -5.54 10.73
C TRP A 42 -3.46 -6.58 10.54
N GLU A 43 -4.43 -6.30 9.66
CA GLU A 43 -5.44 -7.29 9.29
C GLU A 43 -4.85 -8.48 8.50
N ARG A 44 -3.69 -8.28 7.86
CA ARG A 44 -3.02 -9.24 6.98
C ARG A 44 -1.82 -9.83 7.70
N VAL A 45 -1.99 -10.85 8.53
CA VAL A 45 -0.91 -11.48 9.33
C VAL A 45 0.21 -12.05 8.45
N MET A 46 1.26 -11.29 8.07
CA MET A 46 2.50 -11.76 7.41
C MET A 46 3.64 -10.72 7.35
N ASP A 47 4.77 -11.03 6.68
CA ASP A 47 6.12 -10.48 6.95
C ASP A 47 6.59 -9.35 5.98
N ASP A 48 6.02 -9.26 4.77
CA ASP A 48 6.53 -8.38 3.70
C ASP A 48 5.44 -7.46 3.13
N PHE A 49 5.37 -6.24 3.68
CA PHE A 49 4.51 -5.17 3.19
C PHE A 49 5.35 -4.03 2.66
N THR A 50 4.92 -3.46 1.53
CA THR A 50 5.47 -2.23 0.98
C THR A 50 4.35 -1.37 0.41
N TRP A 51 4.57 -0.06 0.30
CA TRP A 51 3.64 0.82 -0.40
C TRP A 51 4.41 1.75 -1.32
N TYR A 52 3.77 2.14 -2.42
CA TYR A 52 4.34 3.05 -3.40
C TYR A 52 3.29 3.97 -3.99
N GLU A 53 3.70 5.19 -4.34
CA GLU A 53 2.85 6.14 -5.04
C GLU A 53 2.73 5.73 -6.52
N LYS A 54 1.50 5.48 -6.98
CA LYS A 54 1.19 5.28 -8.39
C LYS A 54 1.17 6.63 -9.08
N ARG A 55 2.32 7.04 -9.58
CA ARG A 55 2.41 8.19 -10.49
C ARG A 55 1.72 7.83 -11.79
N VAL A 56 0.61 8.49 -12.07
CA VAL A 56 0.01 8.48 -13.40
C VAL A 56 0.99 9.21 -14.31
N GLU A 57 1.78 8.46 -15.09
CA GLU A 57 2.53 9.05 -16.20
C GLU A 57 1.50 9.58 -17.20
N GLY A 58 1.39 10.91 -17.26
CA GLY A 58 0.50 11.65 -18.16
C GLY A 58 1.00 11.70 -19.59
#